data_AF-A0A6V7I084-F1
#
_entry.id   AF-A0A6V7I084-F1
#
_cell.length_a   1.000
_cell.length_b   1.000
_cell.length_c   1.000
_cell.angle_alpha   90.00
_cell.angle_beta   90.00
_cell.angle_gamma   90.00
#
_symmetry.space_group_name_H-M   'P 1'
#
loop_
_entity.id
_entity.type
_entity.pdbx_description
1 polymer ?
#
loop_
_entity_poly.entity_id
_entity_poly.type
_entity_poly.pdbx_seq_one_letter_code
_entity_poly.pdbx_strand_id
1 'polypeptide(L)' 'LLYVSIDSNRENFGPIHNFRPIVAAYYIIYIIIIAFFMVNIFVGFVIVTFQNEGEQEYKNCELDKNQ' A
#
# COMPACT_ATOMS: atom_id res chain seq x y z
N LEU A 1 -12.26 1.48 -14.42
CA LEU A 1 -12.74 0.41 -13.52
C LEU A 1 -13.83 0.92 -12.59
N LEU A 2 -13.56 1.83 -11.64
CA LEU A 2 -14.54 2.35 -10.69
C LEU A 2 -15.87 2.81 -11.31
N TYR A 3 -15.84 3.72 -12.30
CA TYR A 3 -17.08 4.22 -12.94
C TYR A 3 -17.88 3.12 -13.65
N VAL A 4 -17.19 2.23 -14.37
CA VAL A 4 -17.81 1.07 -15.03
C VAL A 4 -18.45 0.13 -14.00
N SER A 5 -17.83 -0.04 -12.83
CA SER A 5 -18.36 -0.85 -11.74
C SER A 5 -19.56 -0.20 -11.03
N ILE A 6 -19.59 1.13 -10.90
CA ILE A 6 -20.73 1.88 -10.35
C ILE A 6 -21.94 1.78 -11.27
N ASP A 7 -21.71 1.86 -12.58
CA ASP A 7 -22.79 1.81 -13.57
C ASP A 7 -23.19 0.35 -13.92
N SER A 8 -22.59 -0.65 -13.29
CA SER A 8 -22.84 -2.07 -13.59
C SER A 8 -24.26 -2.50 -13.21
N ASN A 9 -24.98 -3.12 -14.16
CA ASN A 9 -26.32 -3.68 -13.97
C ASN A 9 -26.26 -5.21 -13.81
N ARG A 10 -27.28 -5.95 -14.26
CA ARG A 10 -27.35 -7.41 -14.27
C ARG A 10 -26.58 -8.00 -15.45
N GLU A 11 -26.31 -9.31 -15.37
CA GLU A 11 -25.64 -10.06 -16.42
C GLU A 11 -26.38 -9.94 -17.77
N ASN A 12 -25.62 -9.68 -18.83
CA ASN A 12 -26.12 -9.46 -20.20
C ASN A 12 -26.96 -8.18 -20.40
N PHE A 13 -26.96 -7.24 -19.45
CA PHE A 13 -27.55 -5.91 -19.61
C PHE A 13 -26.50 -4.81 -19.69
N GLY A 14 -26.81 -3.74 -20.43
CA GLY A 14 -25.97 -2.55 -20.51
C GLY A 14 -25.86 -1.80 -19.16
N PRO A 15 -24.87 -0.90 -19.03
CA PRO A 15 -24.69 -0.10 -17.83
C PRO A 15 -25.84 0.90 -17.63
N ILE A 16 -26.21 1.14 -16.37
CA ILE A 16 -27.17 2.16 -15.97
C ILE A 16 -26.42 3.17 -15.10
N HIS A 17 -26.48 4.44 -15.49
CA HIS A 17 -25.74 5.48 -14.79
C HIS A 17 -26.11 5.54 -13.30
N ASN A 18 -25.10 5.47 -12.44
CA ASN A 18 -25.20 5.56 -10.98
C ASN A 18 -26.13 4.49 -10.34
N PHE A 19 -26.17 3.28 -10.92
CA PHE A 19 -27.03 2.20 -10.42
C PHE A 19 -26.53 1.59 -9.10
N ARG A 20 -25.21 1.51 -8.88
CA ARG A 20 -24.60 0.88 -7.70
C ARG A 20 -23.49 1.74 -7.08
N PRO A 21 -23.79 2.93 -6.52
CA PRO A 21 -22.80 3.82 -5.93
C PRO A 21 -22.03 3.20 -4.75
N ILE A 22 -22.62 2.24 -4.03
CA ILE A 22 -21.96 1.54 -2.91
C ILE A 22 -20.68 0.80 -3.34
N VAL A 23 -20.55 0.44 -4.62
CA VAL A 23 -19.34 -0.20 -5.15
C VAL A 23 -18.14 0.76 -5.08
N ALA A 24 -18.35 2.07 -5.09
CA ALA A 24 -17.27 3.05 -4.88
C ALA A 24 -16.62 2.91 -3.51
N ALA A 25 -17.40 2.63 -2.47
CA ALA A 25 -16.90 2.46 -1.10
C ALA A 25 -15.95 1.26 -1.00
N TYR A 26 -16.25 0.16 -1.70
CA TYR A 26 -15.35 -1.00 -1.78
C TYR A 26 -13.96 -0.62 -2.30
N TYR A 27 -13.89 0.15 -3.40
CA TYR A 27 -12.61 0.60 -3.95
C TYR A 27 -11.86 1.54 -3.01
N ILE A 28 -12.56 2.48 -2.35
CA ILE A 28 -11.95 3.41 -1.40
C ILE A 28 -11.33 2.63 -0.23
N ILE A 29 -12.07 1.70 0.37
CA ILE A 29 -11.58 0.87 1.48
C ILE A 29 -10.38 0.03 1.02
N TYR A 30 -10.47 -0.60 -0.15
CA TYR A 30 -9.39 -1.40 -0.73
C TYR A 30 -8.11 -0.59 -0.93
N ILE A 31 -8.21 0.62 -1.49
CA ILE A 31 -7.05 1.52 -1.69
C ILE A 31 -6.43 1.90 -0.36
N ILE A 32 -7.23 2.25 0.66
CA ILE A 32 -6.71 2.62 1.99
C ILE A 32 -5.95 1.45 2.61
N ILE A 33 -6.55 0.25 2.61
CA ILE A 33 -5.93 -0.95 3.19
C ILE A 33 -4.62 -1.29 2.49
N ILE A 34 -4.60 -1.31 1.15
CA ILE A 34 -3.38 -1.63 0.39
C ILE A 34 -2.31 -0.56 0.58
N ALA A 35 -2.67 0.73 0.52
CA ALA A 35 -1.73 1.80 0.74
C ALA A 35 -1.08 1.71 2.13
N PHE A 36 -1.88 1.41 3.16
CA PHE A 36 -1.38 1.22 4.52
C PHE A 36 -0.37 0.07 4.60
N PHE A 37 -0.68 -1.10 4.02
CA PHE A 37 0.26 -2.22 4.00
C PHE A 37 1.52 -1.92 3.17
N MET A 38 1.38 -1.25 2.03
CA MET A 38 2.53 -0.88 1.18
C MET A 38 3.49 0.06 1.91
N VAL A 39 2.98 1.06 2.64
CA VAL A 39 3.83 1.96 3.44
C VAL A 39 4.54 1.19 4.55
N ASN A 40 3.85 0.28 5.25
CA ASN A 40 4.45 -0.49 6.33
C ASN A 40 5.55 -1.45 5.83
N ILE A 41 5.32 -2.12 4.70
CA ILE A 41 6.33 -2.97 4.06
C ILE A 41 7.53 -2.13 3.62
N PHE A 42 7.28 -0.97 3.01
CA PHE A 42 8.34 -0.07 2.56
C PHE A 42 9.19 0.43 3.73
N VAL A 43 8.55 0.91 4.81
CA VAL A 43 9.25 1.34 6.03
C VAL A 43 10.05 0.20 6.65
N GLY A 44 9.46 -1.00 6.73
CA GLY A 44 10.17 -2.18 7.24
C GLY A 44 11.41 -2.52 6.41
N PHE A 45 11.30 -2.49 5.09
CA PHE A 45 12.42 -2.73 4.19
C PHE A 45 13.54 -1.69 4.35
N VAL A 46 13.16 -0.41 4.45
CA VAL A 46 14.11 0.69 4.65
C VAL A 46 14.84 0.56 5.98
N ILE A 47 14.13 0.25 7.07
CA ILE A 47 14.72 0.03 8.40
C ILE A 47 15.74 -1.12 8.35
N VAL A 48 15.38 -2.27 7.78
CA VAL A 48 16.28 -3.43 7.69
C VAL A 48 17.53 -3.11 6.88
N THR A 49 17.37 -2.37 5.77
CA THR A 49 18.51 -1.96 4.94
C THR A 49 19.45 -1.04 5.72
N PHE A 50 18.92 -0.02 6.40
CA PHE A 50 19.74 0.88 7.21
C PHE A 50 20.43 0.19 8.39
N GLN A 51 19.78 -0.80 9.01
CA GLN A 51 20.42 -1.61 10.05
C GLN A 51 21.59 -2.42 9.48
N ASN A 52 21.40 -3.07 8.33
CA ASN A 52 22.45 -3.85 7.69
C ASN A 52 23.64 -2.98 7.25
N GLU A 53 23.39 -1.82 6.64
CA GLU A 53 24.44 -0.90 6.21
C GLU A 53 25.14 -0.25 7.42
N GLY A 54 24.37 0.21 8.41
CA GLY A 54 24.91 0.84 9.62
C GLY A 54 25.71 -0.12 10.53
N GLU A 55 25.30 -1.39 10.65
CA GLU A 55 26.06 -2.39 11.40
C GLU A 55 27.34 -2.83 10.67
N GLN A 56 27.35 -2.86 9.34
CA GLN A 56 28.55 -3.19 8.56
C GLN A 56 29.61 -2.08 8.62
N GLU A 57 29.19 -0.81 8.65
CA GLU A 57 30.09 0.32 8.83
C GLU A 57 30.69 0.35 10.26
N TYR A 58 29.88 0.03 11.28
CA TYR A 58 30.35 -0.08 12.67
C TYR A 58 31.32 -1.23 12.93
N LYS A 59 31.23 -2.36 12.20
CA LYS A 59 32.16 -3.48 12.37
C LYS A 59 33.58 -3.18 11.88
N ASN A 60 33.76 -2.19 11.00
CA ASN A 60 35.06 -1.85 10.42
C ASN A 60 35.80 -0.72 11.17
N CYS A 61 35.20 -0.15 12.23
CA CYS A 61 35.85 0.82 13.11
C CYS A 61 35.71 0.34 14.57
N GLU A 62 36.83 0.20 15.29
CA GLU A 62 36.85 -0.12 16.73
C GLU A 62 36.39 1.05 17.62
N LEU A 63 35.43 1.87 17.17
CA LEU A 63 34.83 2.93 17.99
C LEU A 63 33.47 2.47 18.53
N ASP A 64 33.33 2.53 19.85
CA ASP A 64 32.05 2.36 20.54
C ASP A 64 31.03 3.40 20.09
N LYS A 65 29.73 3.06 20.12
CA LYS A 65 28.61 3.90 19.66
C LYS A 65 28.49 5.27 20.34
N ASN A 66 29.29 5.50 21.38
CA ASN A 66 29.27 6.66 22.27
C ASN A 66 30.60 7.44 22.32
N GLN A 67 31.56 7.18 21.42
CA GLN A 67 32.76 8.02 21.28
C GLN A 67 32.57 9.19 20.31
#